data_AF-A0A7X9KLT2-F1
#
_entry.id   AF-A0A7X9KLT2-F1
#
_cell.length_a   1.000
_cell.length_b   1.000
_cell.length_c   1.000
_cell.angle_alpha   90.00
_cell.angle_beta   90.00
_cell.angle_gamma   90.00
#
_symmetry.space_group_name_H-M   'P 1'
#
loop_
_entity.id
_entity.type
_entity.pdbx_description
1 polymer ?
#
loop_
_entity_poly.entity_id
_entity_poly.type
_entity_poly.pdbx_seq_one_letter_code
_entity_poly.pdbx_strand_id
1 'polypeptide(L)'
;MLASTGTAGGASNDITAALTIPPSSRADRWRQRWRDIQPRRLSLRSRILLMFGFGALLLSSFLATAAYSFTRSSVVNQRDKAGIEQAYRNAQVAQNELSANNPSAKPAIDRLNSLGVARFAINYRGTWSSGSSTQFGPDNIPVALLQRVIDDSTPSRMITRIGDDPVLVIGIPLTVTDASYFEFVALDDASSTLDSVLLSLLFAGFITTLAGALLGTLVASRAVRPLGDAAQAAKAIAGGRLDTRLEPTEDPDLSVLANSFNDMAAALQARVERDARFASDVSHELRSPLMTLAASAEVMQARRDDMPERAQAALDLLVADVTRFQGLVEDLLEISRFDAGAIRLNLDDLLVAEFV
;
A
#
# COMPACT_ATOMS: atom_id res chain seq x y z
N MET A 1 91.22 -10.42 -3.55
CA MET A 1 91.39 -10.30 -2.09
C MET A 1 91.07 -8.87 -1.69
N LEU A 2 90.19 -8.52 -0.76
CA LEU A 2 89.10 -9.18 -0.04
C LEU A 2 88.37 -7.98 0.60
N ALA A 3 87.20 -7.60 0.09
CA ALA A 3 86.30 -6.65 0.73
C ALA A 3 85.05 -7.44 1.17
N SER A 4 84.76 -7.46 2.47
CA SER A 4 83.68 -8.28 3.03
C SER A 4 82.56 -7.41 3.62
N THR A 5 81.36 -7.68 3.09
CA THR A 5 80.06 -7.88 3.80
C THR A 5 79.48 -6.67 4.53
N GLY A 6 78.31 -6.13 4.15
CA GLY A 6 76.99 -6.77 3.97
C GLY A 6 76.12 -6.37 5.19
N THR A 7 74.86 -5.95 5.16
CA THR A 7 73.64 -6.30 4.39
C THR A 7 72.53 -5.31 4.86
N ALA A 8 71.77 -4.65 3.98
CA ALA A 8 70.40 -4.98 3.50
C ALA A 8 69.20 -4.48 4.36
N GLY A 9 68.22 -3.87 3.66
CA GLY A 9 66.82 -3.62 4.09
C GLY A 9 66.62 -2.31 4.87
N GLY A 10 65.64 -1.44 4.62
CA GLY A 10 64.38 -1.53 3.91
C GLY A 10 63.31 -0.76 4.71
N ALA A 11 62.35 -0.15 4.01
CA ALA A 11 61.07 0.38 4.49
C ALA A 11 61.02 1.73 5.21
N SER A 12 60.47 2.68 4.45
CA SER A 12 59.72 3.87 4.86
C SER A 12 58.78 3.61 6.04
N ASN A 13 58.84 4.46 7.06
CA ASN A 13 57.93 4.44 8.19
C ASN A 13 57.65 5.88 8.64
N ASP A 14 56.84 6.60 7.87
CA ASP A 14 56.26 7.87 8.33
C ASP A 14 54.98 7.58 9.10
N ILE A 15 55.12 7.69 10.41
CA ILE A 15 54.09 7.57 11.43
C ILE A 15 53.12 8.76 11.25
N THR A 16 52.00 8.54 10.59
CA THR A 16 50.80 9.39 10.74
C THR A 16 49.71 8.59 11.43
N ALA A 17 49.79 8.63 12.76
CA ALA A 17 48.79 8.08 13.64
C ALA A 17 47.42 8.73 13.41
N ALA A 18 46.40 7.91 13.57
CA ALA A 18 44.98 8.21 13.47
C ALA A 18 44.55 9.52 14.16
N LEU A 19 43.88 10.39 13.41
CA LEU A 19 42.98 11.41 13.94
C LEU A 19 41.65 11.34 13.19
N THR A 20 40.81 10.39 13.60
CA THR A 20 39.37 10.45 13.33
C THR A 20 38.80 11.56 14.20
N ILE A 21 38.64 12.75 13.62
CA ILE A 21 38.01 13.90 14.28
C ILE A 21 36.53 13.53 14.54
N PRO A 22 36.07 13.48 15.81
CA PRO A 22 34.66 13.27 16.10
C PRO A 22 33.86 14.51 15.66
N PRO A 23 32.64 14.35 15.10
CA PRO A 23 31.85 15.47 14.58
C PRO A 23 31.50 16.45 15.69
N SER A 24 32.01 17.68 15.59
CA SER A 24 32.05 18.68 16.66
C SER A 24 30.80 19.56 16.77
N SER A 25 29.73 19.27 16.02
CA SER A 25 28.48 20.05 16.12
C SER A 25 27.25 19.16 16.30
N ARG A 26 26.29 19.62 17.13
CA ARG A 26 24.96 18.98 17.21
C ARG A 26 24.29 18.96 15.83
N ALA A 27 24.56 19.93 14.96
CA ALA A 27 23.99 20.05 13.62
C ALA A 27 24.45 18.94 12.64
N ASP A 28 25.69 18.45 12.76
CA ASP A 28 26.18 17.36 11.89
C ASP A 28 25.57 16.01 12.23
N ARG A 29 25.29 15.77 13.52
CA ARG A 29 24.54 14.58 13.97
C ARG A 29 23.10 14.56 13.44
N TRP A 30 22.47 15.72 13.28
CA TRP A 30 21.15 15.81 12.64
C TRP A 30 21.25 15.51 11.14
N ARG A 31 22.26 16.01 10.41
CA ARG A 31 22.39 15.76 8.96
C ARG A 31 22.67 14.31 8.58
N GLN A 32 23.41 13.56 9.40
CA GLN A 32 23.61 12.11 9.18
C GLN A 32 22.35 11.29 9.48
N ARG A 33 21.62 11.61 10.55
CA ARG A 33 20.39 10.89 10.95
C ARG A 33 19.25 11.01 9.93
N TRP A 34 19.28 12.02 9.06
CA TRP A 34 18.31 12.20 7.97
C TRP A 34 18.73 11.56 6.64
N ARG A 35 20.01 11.17 6.45
CA ARG A 35 20.46 10.45 5.24
C ARG A 35 20.08 8.97 5.27
N ASP A 36 19.93 8.38 6.46
CA ASP A 36 19.44 7.00 6.63
C ASP A 36 17.91 6.89 6.53
N ILE A 37 17.22 8.03 6.38
CA ILE A 37 15.80 8.09 6.00
C ILE A 37 15.72 8.33 4.48
N GLN A 38 16.45 7.54 3.69
CA GLN A 38 16.00 7.35 2.32
C GLN A 38 14.66 6.62 2.39
N PRO A 39 13.56 7.19 1.87
CA PRO A 39 12.29 6.51 1.86
C PRO A 39 12.49 5.21 1.09
N ARG A 40 12.44 4.07 1.79
CA ARG A 40 12.45 2.74 1.16
C ARG A 40 11.40 2.80 0.07
N ARG A 41 11.82 2.73 -1.19
CA ARG A 41 10.88 2.75 -2.32
C ARG A 41 9.90 1.62 -2.07
N LEU A 42 8.65 1.97 -1.76
CA LEU A 42 7.61 1.00 -1.44
C LEU A 42 7.53 0.01 -2.60
N SER A 43 7.57 -1.29 -2.30
CA SER A 43 7.39 -2.35 -3.30
C SER A 43 6.07 -2.14 -4.04
N LEU A 44 5.97 -2.59 -5.29
CA LEU A 44 4.74 -2.47 -6.07
C LEU A 44 3.56 -3.10 -5.32
N ARG A 45 3.80 -4.23 -4.64
CA ARG A 45 2.83 -4.90 -3.77
C ARG A 45 2.35 -4.01 -2.63
N SER A 46 3.26 -3.32 -1.94
CA SER A 46 2.92 -2.39 -0.86
C SER A 46 2.11 -1.19 -1.37
N ARG A 47 2.42 -0.68 -2.58
CA ARG A 47 1.67 0.44 -3.17
C ARG A 47 0.24 0.07 -3.52
N ILE A 48 0.04 -1.10 -4.14
CA ILE A 48 -1.31 -1.61 -4.46
C ILE A 48 -2.11 -1.79 -3.17
N LEU A 49 -1.51 -2.41 -2.15
CA LEU A 49 -2.18 -2.62 -0.86
C LEU A 49 -2.57 -1.29 -0.19
N LEU A 50 -1.69 -0.29 -0.22
CA LEU A 50 -1.99 1.04 0.29
C LEU A 50 -3.10 1.72 -0.50
N MET A 51 -3.13 1.62 -1.83
CA MET A 51 -4.21 2.19 -2.66
C MET A 51 -5.56 1.55 -2.35
N PHE A 52 -5.63 0.22 -2.26
CA PHE A 52 -6.87 -0.47 -1.93
C PHE A 52 -7.32 -0.20 -0.50
N GLY A 53 -6.42 -0.26 0.48
CA GLY A 53 -6.74 0.01 1.88
C GLY A 53 -7.17 1.47 2.10
N PHE A 54 -6.44 2.43 1.54
CA PHE A 54 -6.78 3.84 1.65
C PHE A 54 -8.04 4.19 0.86
N GLY A 55 -8.22 3.63 -0.33
CA GLY A 55 -9.45 3.79 -1.13
C GLY A 55 -10.68 3.25 -0.40
N ALA A 56 -10.59 2.06 0.20
CA ALA A 56 -11.67 1.48 1.00
C ALA A 56 -11.97 2.33 2.24
N LEU A 57 -10.95 2.82 2.93
CA LEU A 57 -11.11 3.71 4.08
C LEU A 57 -11.77 5.04 3.70
N LEU A 58 -11.33 5.67 2.61
CA LEU A 58 -11.94 6.91 2.12
C LEU A 58 -13.40 6.72 1.73
N LEU A 59 -13.68 5.66 0.96
CA LEU A 59 -15.04 5.33 0.55
C LEU A 59 -15.93 5.05 1.77
N SER A 60 -15.43 4.28 2.73
CA SER A 60 -16.15 3.99 3.97
C SER A 60 -16.39 5.25 4.80
N SER A 61 -15.38 6.11 4.96
CA SER A 61 -15.50 7.37 5.71
C SER A 61 -16.54 8.28 5.07
N PHE A 62 -16.56 8.35 3.73
CA PHE A 62 -17.56 9.11 2.98
C PHE A 62 -18.97 8.55 3.20
N LEU A 63 -19.15 7.23 3.04
CA LEU A 63 -20.45 6.58 3.25
C LEU A 63 -20.95 6.72 4.69
N ALA A 64 -20.07 6.57 5.68
CA ALA A 64 -20.40 6.76 7.09
C ALA A 64 -20.84 8.19 7.38
N THR A 65 -20.11 9.17 6.87
CA THR A 65 -20.46 10.59 7.04
C THR A 65 -21.81 10.91 6.39
N ALA A 66 -22.03 10.43 5.16
CA ALA A 66 -23.29 10.61 4.44
C ALA A 66 -24.47 9.96 5.17
N ALA A 67 -24.33 8.71 5.61
CA ALA A 67 -25.35 7.98 6.35
C ALA A 67 -25.68 8.64 7.69
N TYR A 68 -24.67 9.03 8.46
CA TYR A 68 -24.86 9.73 9.74
C TYR A 68 -25.58 11.08 9.55
N SER A 69 -25.16 11.87 8.55
CA SER A 69 -25.79 13.16 8.23
C SER A 69 -27.25 12.98 7.78
N PHE A 70 -27.51 11.98 6.94
CA PHE A 70 -28.85 11.66 6.46
C PHE A 70 -29.77 11.20 7.60
N THR A 71 -29.31 10.30 8.47
CA THR A 71 -30.09 9.84 9.62
C THR A 71 -30.35 10.99 10.60
N ARG A 72 -29.33 11.79 10.92
CA ARG A 72 -29.47 12.96 11.79
C ARG A 72 -30.51 13.95 11.26
N SER A 73 -30.42 14.31 9.98
CA SER A 73 -31.38 15.22 9.35
C SER A 73 -32.80 14.64 9.29
N SER A 74 -32.93 13.34 9.04
CA SER A 74 -34.23 12.66 8.99
C SER A 74 -34.93 12.64 10.35
N VAL A 75 -34.19 12.29 11.42
CA VAL A 75 -34.72 12.24 12.79
C VAL A 75 -35.17 13.62 13.27
N VAL A 76 -34.35 14.66 13.05
CA VAL A 76 -34.69 16.03 13.44
C VAL A 76 -35.93 16.53 12.69
N ASN A 77 -35.98 16.34 11.38
CA ASN A 77 -37.11 16.80 10.56
C ASN A 77 -38.42 16.07 10.90
N GLN A 78 -38.35 14.79 11.25
CA GLN A 78 -39.52 14.00 11.62
C GLN A 78 -40.06 14.39 13.01
N ARG A 79 -39.16 14.66 13.98
CA ARG A 79 -39.54 15.15 15.31
C ARG A 79 -40.10 16.58 15.26
N ASP A 80 -39.56 17.45 14.43
CA ASP A 80 -40.07 18.81 14.23
C ASP A 80 -41.54 18.79 13.75
N LYS A 81 -41.84 18.02 12.70
CA LYS A 81 -43.22 17.89 12.19
C LYS A 81 -44.19 17.30 13.21
N ALA A 82 -43.82 16.18 13.83
CA ALA A 82 -44.67 15.51 14.82
C ALA A 82 -44.91 16.39 16.06
N GLY A 83 -43.89 17.10 16.53
CA GLY A 83 -43.98 18.03 17.65
C GLY A 83 -44.91 19.20 17.38
N ILE A 84 -44.85 19.78 16.17
CA ILE A 84 -45.73 20.89 15.76
C ILE A 84 -47.19 20.45 15.73
N GLU A 85 -47.50 19.34 15.05
CA GLU A 85 -48.88 18.85 14.98
C GLU A 85 -49.44 18.56 16.38
N GLN A 86 -48.62 18.01 17.28
CA GLN A 86 -49.00 17.77 18.65
C GLN A 86 -49.22 19.07 19.44
N ALA A 87 -48.34 20.06 19.29
CA ALA A 87 -48.49 21.36 19.93
C ALA A 87 -49.77 22.08 19.52
N TYR A 88 -50.15 22.02 18.23
CA TYR A 88 -51.42 22.58 17.79
C TYR A 88 -52.63 21.86 18.40
N ARG A 89 -52.60 20.53 18.52
CA ARG A 89 -53.66 19.77 19.19
C ARG A 89 -53.78 20.15 20.66
N ASN A 90 -52.65 20.29 21.36
CA ASN A 90 -52.64 20.67 22.77
C ASN A 90 -53.05 22.13 23.00
N ALA A 91 -52.62 23.04 22.12
CA ALA A 91 -53.06 24.43 22.13
C ALA A 91 -54.57 24.55 21.96
N GLN A 92 -55.17 23.73 21.08
CA GLN A 92 -56.63 23.69 20.91
C GLN A 92 -57.34 23.23 22.19
N VAL A 93 -56.79 22.23 22.90
CA VAL A 93 -57.32 21.80 24.21
C VAL A 93 -57.25 22.93 25.23
N ALA A 94 -56.09 23.61 25.33
CA ALA A 94 -55.94 24.75 26.23
C ALA A 94 -56.92 25.88 25.90
N GLN A 95 -57.08 26.20 24.62
CA GLN A 95 -58.00 27.22 24.12
C GLN A 95 -59.45 26.91 24.49
N ASN A 96 -59.90 25.66 24.33
CA ASN A 96 -61.26 25.26 24.64
C ASN A 96 -61.57 25.45 26.13
N GLU A 97 -60.63 25.11 27.02
CA GLU A 97 -60.78 25.27 28.48
C GLU A 97 -60.69 26.74 28.92
N LEU A 98 -59.88 27.57 28.25
CA LEU A 98 -59.76 29.00 28.54
C LEU A 98 -60.95 29.82 28.00
N SER A 99 -61.57 29.38 26.91
CA SER A 99 -62.73 30.04 26.30
C SER A 99 -64.00 29.95 27.16
N ALA A 100 -64.04 29.04 28.14
CA ALA A 100 -65.12 28.94 29.12
C ALA A 100 -65.14 30.09 30.17
N ASN A 101 -64.38 31.17 29.93
CA ASN A 101 -64.24 32.37 30.78
C ASN A 101 -63.83 32.06 32.22
N ASN A 102 -62.94 31.10 32.40
CA ASN A 102 -62.39 30.74 33.69
C ASN A 102 -61.49 31.87 34.24
N PRO A 103 -61.47 32.12 35.56
CA PRO A 103 -60.62 33.16 36.16
C PRO A 103 -59.13 32.83 36.13
N SER A 104 -58.76 31.58 35.83
CA SER A 104 -57.37 31.11 35.79
C SER A 104 -57.17 30.03 34.73
N ALA A 105 -55.91 29.77 34.37
CA ALA A 105 -55.53 28.69 33.46
C ALA A 105 -55.58 27.28 34.09
N LYS A 106 -55.99 27.15 35.36
CA LYS A 106 -55.96 25.89 36.10
C LYS A 106 -56.74 24.73 35.43
N PRO A 107 -57.97 24.92 34.91
CA PRO A 107 -58.70 23.85 34.22
C PRO A 107 -57.96 23.34 32.97
N ALA A 108 -57.36 24.26 32.21
CA ALA A 108 -56.55 23.92 31.03
C ALA A 108 -55.32 23.09 31.41
N ILE A 109 -54.63 23.47 32.50
CA ILE A 109 -53.46 22.75 33.02
C ILE A 109 -53.84 21.35 33.47
N ASP A 110 -54.91 21.22 34.27
CA ASP A 110 -55.38 19.95 34.80
C ASP A 110 -55.79 19.02 33.63
N ARG A 111 -56.44 19.57 32.59
CA ARG A 111 -56.81 18.81 31.38
C ARG A 111 -55.59 18.35 30.58
N LEU A 112 -54.63 19.23 30.30
CA LEU A 112 -53.40 18.87 29.57
C LEU A 112 -52.58 17.82 30.33
N ASN A 113 -52.43 17.98 31.64
CA ASN A 113 -51.76 17.00 32.49
C ASN A 113 -52.48 15.63 32.45
N SER A 114 -53.82 15.60 32.44
CA SER A 114 -54.59 14.35 32.33
C SER A 114 -54.39 13.63 30.98
N LEU A 115 -54.02 14.37 29.93
CA LEU A 115 -53.67 13.83 28.61
C LEU A 115 -52.18 13.41 28.53
N GLY A 116 -51.44 13.51 29.64
CA GLY A 116 -50.01 13.19 29.69
C GLY A 116 -49.09 14.28 29.14
N VAL A 117 -49.62 15.48 28.86
CA VAL A 117 -48.82 16.62 28.39
C VAL A 117 -48.17 17.27 29.62
N ALA A 118 -46.88 16.99 29.84
CA ALA A 118 -46.17 17.45 31.04
C ALA A 118 -45.31 18.70 30.84
N ARG A 119 -44.92 19.00 29.60
CA ARG A 119 -43.87 19.96 29.23
C ARG A 119 -44.44 21.13 28.44
N PHE A 120 -45.20 21.99 29.11
CA PHE A 120 -45.84 23.15 28.48
C PHE A 120 -45.87 24.35 29.42
N ALA A 121 -46.07 25.53 28.85
CA ALA A 121 -46.35 26.78 29.57
C ALA A 121 -47.51 27.52 28.92
N ILE A 122 -48.35 28.15 29.74
CA ILE A 122 -49.48 28.97 29.34
C ILE A 122 -49.26 30.35 29.93
N ASN A 123 -49.28 31.37 29.09
CA ASN A 123 -49.48 32.75 29.53
C ASN A 123 -50.96 33.06 29.40
N TYR A 124 -51.63 33.43 30.49
CA TYR A 124 -53.03 33.83 30.48
C TYR A 124 -53.20 35.10 31.29
N ARG A 125 -53.58 36.20 30.63
CA ARG A 125 -53.74 37.54 31.24
C ARG A 125 -52.51 37.97 32.03
N GLY A 126 -51.32 37.71 31.48
CA GLY A 126 -50.02 38.04 32.08
C GLY A 126 -49.58 37.12 33.23
N THR A 127 -50.40 36.13 33.61
CA THR A 127 -50.02 35.12 34.59
C THR A 127 -49.49 33.89 33.88
N TRP A 128 -48.24 33.52 34.18
CA TRP A 128 -47.63 32.31 33.67
C TRP A 128 -48.01 31.09 34.51
N SER A 129 -48.23 29.97 33.84
CA SER A 129 -48.42 28.68 34.47
C SER A 129 -47.77 27.60 33.63
N SER A 130 -47.16 26.60 34.26
CA SER A 130 -46.49 25.50 33.58
C SER A 130 -47.14 24.15 33.89
N GLY A 131 -46.85 23.16 33.06
CA GLY A 131 -47.19 21.77 33.30
C GLY A 131 -46.44 21.17 34.50
N SER A 132 -46.62 19.86 34.69
CA SER A 132 -46.04 19.11 35.81
C SER A 132 -44.50 19.06 35.83
N SER A 133 -43.82 19.41 34.74
CA SER A 133 -42.37 19.45 34.67
C SER A 133 -41.81 20.85 34.97
N THR A 134 -41.30 21.05 36.19
CA THR A 134 -40.77 22.35 36.68
C THR A 134 -39.57 22.89 35.89
N GLN A 135 -38.83 22.04 35.18
CA GLN A 135 -37.72 22.44 34.32
C GLN A 135 -38.17 23.08 33.00
N PHE A 136 -39.44 22.96 32.61
CA PHE A 136 -39.99 23.50 31.36
C PHE A 136 -41.00 24.61 31.66
N GLY A 137 -40.45 25.74 32.11
CA GLY A 137 -41.20 26.93 32.50
C GLY A 137 -40.91 28.15 31.60
N PRO A 138 -41.59 29.28 31.88
CA PRO A 138 -41.46 30.51 31.09
C PRO A 138 -40.03 31.05 31.02
N ASP A 139 -39.23 30.84 32.07
CA ASP A 139 -37.84 31.32 32.16
C ASP A 139 -36.92 30.69 31.10
N ASN A 140 -37.30 29.54 30.55
CA ASN A 140 -36.54 28.82 29.53
C ASN A 140 -37.03 29.09 28.09
N ILE A 141 -38.01 29.99 27.91
CA ILE A 141 -38.49 30.40 26.58
C ILE A 141 -37.63 31.55 26.07
N PRO A 142 -36.99 31.42 24.88
CA PRO A 142 -36.19 32.51 24.32
C PRO A 142 -37.01 33.79 24.15
N VAL A 143 -36.43 34.93 24.52
CA VAL A 143 -37.09 36.25 24.44
C VAL A 143 -37.59 36.55 23.01
N ALA A 144 -36.80 36.18 22.00
CA ALA A 144 -37.18 36.34 20.60
C ALA A 144 -38.42 35.50 20.21
N LEU A 145 -38.65 34.36 20.87
CA LEU A 145 -39.85 33.56 20.67
C LEU A 145 -41.06 34.17 21.37
N LEU A 146 -40.88 34.70 22.59
CA LEU A 146 -41.93 35.41 23.32
C LEU A 146 -42.47 36.60 22.52
N GLN A 147 -41.57 37.44 21.97
CA GLN A 147 -41.96 38.61 21.17
C GLN A 147 -42.82 38.21 19.96
N ARG A 148 -42.39 37.19 19.20
CA ARG A 148 -43.13 36.77 18.01
C ARG A 148 -44.50 36.18 18.32
N VAL A 149 -44.63 35.49 19.44
CA VAL A 149 -45.85 34.74 19.79
C VAL A 149 -46.83 35.64 20.55
N ILE A 150 -46.35 36.43 21.50
CA ILE A 150 -47.17 37.27 22.37
C ILE A 150 -47.43 38.64 21.72
N ASP A 151 -46.37 39.32 21.27
CA ASP A 151 -46.49 40.70 20.76
C ASP A 151 -46.96 40.71 19.30
N ASP A 152 -46.32 39.91 18.44
CA ASP A 152 -46.67 39.86 17.00
C ASP A 152 -47.85 38.93 16.70
N SER A 153 -48.32 38.15 17.68
CA SER A 153 -49.39 37.14 17.50
C SER A 153 -49.12 36.16 16.35
N THR A 154 -47.85 35.78 16.15
CA THR A 154 -47.44 34.82 15.11
C THR A 154 -46.99 33.49 15.71
N PRO A 155 -47.57 32.34 15.29
CA PRO A 155 -47.05 31.04 15.67
C PRO A 155 -45.59 30.92 15.25
N SER A 156 -44.72 30.59 16.20
CA SER A 156 -43.28 30.56 15.99
C SER A 156 -42.66 29.39 16.73
N ARG A 157 -41.45 29.00 16.33
CA ARG A 157 -40.70 27.92 16.98
C ARG A 157 -39.23 28.28 17.06
N MET A 158 -38.56 27.77 18.08
CA MET A 158 -37.13 27.97 18.27
C MET A 158 -36.51 26.77 18.98
N ILE A 159 -35.33 26.36 18.54
CA ILE A 159 -34.53 25.37 19.28
C ILE A 159 -33.70 26.13 20.31
N THR A 160 -33.83 25.72 21.57
CA THR A 160 -33.03 26.21 22.70
C THR A 160 -32.33 25.04 23.39
N ARG A 161 -31.46 25.31 24.35
CA ARG A 161 -30.87 24.27 25.21
C ARG A 161 -31.36 24.49 26.64
N ILE A 162 -31.91 23.45 27.25
CA ILE A 162 -32.33 23.45 28.65
C ILE A 162 -31.47 22.40 29.34
N GLY A 163 -30.51 22.85 30.15
CA GLY A 163 -29.37 22.01 30.53
C GLY A 163 -28.48 21.73 29.33
N ASP A 164 -28.12 20.47 29.09
CA ASP A 164 -27.33 20.03 27.92
C ASP A 164 -28.20 19.62 26.72
N ASP A 165 -29.51 19.44 26.94
CA ASP A 165 -30.41 18.87 25.97
C ASP A 165 -30.97 19.93 25.00
N PRO A 166 -30.89 19.68 23.68
CA PRO A 166 -31.58 20.51 22.72
C PRO A 166 -33.10 20.28 22.82
N VAL A 167 -33.85 21.36 22.95
CA VAL A 167 -35.30 21.36 23.10
C VAL A 167 -35.91 22.29 22.06
N LEU A 168 -36.86 21.78 21.29
CA LEU A 168 -37.68 22.58 20.39
C LEU A 168 -38.83 23.19 21.19
N VAL A 169 -38.88 24.51 21.25
CA VAL A 169 -39.98 25.27 21.87
C VAL A 169 -40.91 25.76 20.77
N ILE A 170 -42.18 25.45 20.91
CA ILE A 170 -43.23 25.80 19.94
C ILE A 170 -44.21 26.73 20.65
N GLY A 171 -44.34 27.95 20.16
CA GLY A 171 -45.26 28.95 20.71
C GLY A 171 -46.42 29.21 19.76
N ILE A 172 -47.63 29.17 20.30
CA ILE A 172 -48.89 29.29 19.59
C ILE A 172 -49.74 30.36 20.30
N PRO A 173 -50.04 31.49 19.65
CA PRO A 173 -51.00 32.45 20.17
C PRO A 173 -52.39 31.82 20.19
N LEU A 174 -53.14 32.00 21.27
CA LEU A 174 -54.51 31.51 21.36
C LEU A 174 -55.48 32.62 20.94
N THR A 175 -56.65 32.26 20.42
CA THR A 175 -57.66 33.29 20.05
C THR A 175 -58.36 33.91 21.27
N VAL A 176 -58.17 33.33 22.45
CA VAL A 176 -58.64 33.93 23.72
C VAL A 176 -57.76 35.14 24.03
N THR A 177 -58.37 36.24 24.47
CA THR A 177 -57.67 37.50 24.77
C THR A 177 -56.52 37.28 25.77
N ASP A 178 -55.35 37.84 25.44
CA ASP A 178 -54.12 37.80 26.24
C ASP A 178 -53.69 36.38 26.65
N ALA A 179 -53.83 35.42 25.74
CA ALA A 179 -53.50 34.02 25.98
C ALA A 179 -52.51 33.45 24.95
N SER A 180 -51.50 32.72 25.41
CA SER A 180 -50.51 32.05 24.54
C SER A 180 -50.10 30.71 25.14
N TYR A 181 -49.88 29.73 24.27
CA TYR A 181 -49.48 28.37 24.62
C TYR A 181 -48.07 28.09 24.12
N PHE A 182 -47.25 27.46 24.95
CA PHE A 182 -45.90 27.03 24.62
C PHE A 182 -45.71 25.56 24.97
N GLU A 183 -45.14 24.78 24.07
CA GLU A 183 -44.80 23.36 24.31
C GLU A 183 -43.32 23.11 24.08
N PHE A 184 -42.73 22.25 24.92
CA PHE A 184 -41.31 21.90 24.91
C PHE A 184 -41.14 20.45 24.46
N VAL A 185 -40.57 20.26 23.28
CA VAL A 185 -40.29 18.95 22.68
C VAL A 185 -38.80 18.65 22.83
N ALA A 186 -38.45 17.68 23.67
CA ALA A 186 -37.05 17.26 23.81
C ALA A 186 -36.60 16.48 22.56
N LEU A 187 -35.35 16.69 22.18
CA LEU A 187 -34.67 16.02 21.07
C LEU A 187 -33.67 14.95 21.59
N ASP A 188 -33.75 14.59 22.87
CA ASP A 188 -32.86 13.68 23.62
C ASP A 188 -32.85 12.25 23.09
N ASP A 189 -34.02 11.69 22.71
CA ASP A 189 -34.14 10.36 22.07
C ASP A 189 -33.31 10.21 20.79
N ALA A 190 -32.92 11.32 20.15
CA ALA A 190 -32.07 11.28 18.96
C ALA A 190 -30.63 10.86 19.29
N SER A 191 -30.12 11.16 20.49
CA SER A 191 -28.73 10.93 20.86
C SER A 191 -28.38 9.43 20.93
N SER A 192 -29.18 8.63 21.63
CA SER A 192 -28.98 7.18 21.77
C SER A 192 -29.09 6.42 20.43
N THR A 193 -29.99 6.88 19.55
CA THR A 193 -30.11 6.36 18.19
C THR A 193 -28.87 6.70 17.37
N LEU A 194 -28.37 7.94 17.47
CA LEU A 194 -27.19 8.40 16.75
C LEU A 194 -25.91 7.70 17.20
N ASP A 195 -25.76 7.41 18.50
CA ASP A 195 -24.62 6.64 19.03
C ASP A 195 -24.63 5.20 18.51
N SER A 196 -25.80 4.56 18.47
CA SER A 196 -25.96 3.21 17.92
C SER A 196 -25.64 3.17 16.41
N VAL A 197 -26.06 4.22 15.68
CA VAL A 197 -25.75 4.39 14.26
C VAL A 197 -24.26 4.62 14.05
N LEU A 198 -23.62 5.48 14.85
CA LEU A 198 -22.18 5.74 14.78
C LEU A 198 -21.39 4.44 14.99
N LEU A 199 -21.72 3.68 16.03
CA LEU A 199 -21.05 2.41 16.31
C LEU A 199 -21.23 1.41 15.15
N SER A 200 -22.44 1.30 14.61
CA SER A 200 -22.73 0.45 13.44
C SER A 200 -21.92 0.87 12.21
N LEU A 201 -21.77 2.17 11.97
CA LEU A 201 -20.98 2.71 10.86
C LEU A 201 -19.48 2.48 11.04
N LEU A 202 -18.96 2.59 12.27
CA LEU A 202 -17.57 2.26 12.58
C LEU A 202 -17.28 0.78 12.31
N PHE A 203 -18.17 -0.13 12.74
CA PHE A 203 -18.03 -1.56 12.43
C PHE A 203 -18.11 -1.84 10.94
N ALA A 204 -19.10 -1.27 10.23
CA ALA A 204 -19.23 -1.41 8.79
C ALA A 204 -17.97 -0.90 8.07
N GLY A 205 -17.40 0.22 8.52
CA GLY A 205 -16.21 0.80 7.94
C GLY A 205 -14.93 0.01 8.21
N PHE A 206 -14.80 -0.55 9.42
CA PHE A 206 -13.73 -1.48 9.74
C PHE A 206 -13.79 -2.72 8.84
N ILE A 207 -14.96 -3.35 8.71
CA ILE A 207 -15.17 -4.52 7.85
C ILE A 207 -14.86 -4.19 6.38
N THR A 208 -15.34 -3.05 5.88
CA THR A 208 -15.08 -2.60 4.51
C THR A 208 -13.60 -2.37 4.24
N THR A 209 -12.91 -1.72 5.17
CA THR A 209 -11.45 -1.48 5.08
C THR A 209 -10.68 -2.79 5.11
N LEU A 210 -11.06 -3.71 5.99
CA LEU A 210 -10.45 -5.03 6.09
C LEU A 210 -10.65 -5.83 4.80
N ALA A 211 -11.87 -5.83 4.25
CA ALA A 211 -12.18 -6.48 2.99
C ALA A 211 -11.38 -5.86 1.82
N GLY A 212 -11.30 -4.53 1.76
CA GLY A 212 -10.48 -3.82 0.78
C GLY A 212 -8.99 -4.18 0.88
N ALA A 213 -8.45 -4.26 2.09
CA ALA A 213 -7.06 -4.70 2.30
C ALA A 213 -6.86 -6.16 1.85
N LEU A 214 -7.80 -7.06 2.17
CA LEU A 214 -7.73 -8.47 1.77
C LEU A 214 -7.77 -8.61 0.23
N LEU A 215 -8.71 -7.94 -0.43
CA LEU A 215 -8.77 -7.88 -1.89
C LEU A 215 -7.49 -7.28 -2.49
N GLY A 216 -6.97 -6.21 -1.90
CA GLY A 216 -5.70 -5.61 -2.28
C GLY A 216 -4.53 -6.59 -2.20
N THR A 217 -4.47 -7.44 -1.16
CA THR A 217 -3.42 -8.49 -1.06
C THR A 217 -3.53 -9.53 -2.16
N LEU A 218 -4.75 -9.96 -2.49
CA LEU A 218 -4.99 -10.96 -3.54
C LEU A 218 -4.61 -10.41 -4.91
N VAL A 219 -5.11 -9.22 -5.26
CA VAL A 219 -4.80 -8.54 -6.52
C VAL A 219 -3.30 -8.29 -6.65
N ALA A 220 -2.67 -7.74 -5.60
CA ALA A 220 -1.24 -7.47 -5.62
C ALA A 220 -0.40 -8.75 -5.76
N SER A 221 -0.82 -9.86 -5.14
CA SER A 221 -0.12 -11.14 -5.27
C SER A 221 -0.24 -11.70 -6.69
N ARG A 222 -1.41 -11.58 -7.32
CA ARG A 222 -1.66 -12.13 -8.66
C ARG A 222 -0.98 -11.29 -9.75
N ALA A 223 -0.98 -9.97 -9.61
CA ALA A 223 -0.38 -9.06 -10.58
C ALA A 223 1.16 -9.04 -10.54
N VAL A 224 1.76 -9.18 -9.35
CA VAL A 224 3.22 -9.02 -9.18
C VAL A 224 3.99 -10.34 -9.26
N ARG A 225 3.35 -11.48 -8.96
CA ARG A 225 4.02 -12.78 -8.96
C ARG A 225 4.72 -13.13 -10.30
N PRO A 226 4.09 -12.96 -11.48
CA PRO A 226 4.73 -13.28 -12.77
C PRO A 226 6.00 -12.48 -13.05
N LEU A 227 6.08 -11.24 -12.57
CA LEU A 227 7.28 -10.41 -12.66
C LEU A 227 8.43 -10.98 -11.81
N GLY A 228 8.10 -11.55 -10.64
CA GLY A 228 9.05 -12.26 -9.79
C GLY A 228 9.58 -13.53 -10.46
N ASP A 229 8.68 -14.31 -11.07
CA ASP A 229 9.03 -15.54 -11.79
C ASP A 229 9.94 -15.23 -13.00
N ALA A 230 9.62 -14.18 -13.77
CA ALA A 230 10.47 -13.67 -14.85
C ALA A 230 11.85 -13.22 -14.37
N ALA A 231 11.93 -12.48 -13.25
CA ALA A 231 13.21 -12.08 -12.69
C ALA A 231 14.06 -13.28 -12.24
N GLN A 232 13.42 -14.31 -11.68
CA GLN A 232 14.10 -15.54 -11.28
C GLN A 232 14.57 -16.36 -12.48
N ALA A 233 13.76 -16.44 -13.54
CA ALA A 233 14.11 -17.09 -14.80
C ALA A 233 15.29 -16.38 -15.49
N ALA A 234 15.28 -15.04 -15.54
CA ALA A 234 16.39 -14.26 -16.06
C ALA A 234 17.69 -14.52 -15.29
N LYS A 235 17.60 -14.60 -13.94
CA LYS A 235 18.75 -14.95 -13.09
C LYS A 235 19.24 -16.38 -13.36
N ALA A 236 18.35 -17.31 -13.68
CA ALA A 236 18.71 -18.68 -14.04
C ALA A 236 19.47 -18.74 -15.38
N ILE A 237 19.00 -18.03 -16.40
CA ILE A 237 19.69 -17.91 -17.70
C ILE A 237 21.07 -17.26 -17.52
N ALA A 238 21.16 -16.18 -16.74
CA ALA A 238 22.44 -15.54 -16.43
C ALA A 238 23.40 -16.47 -15.65
N GLY A 239 22.87 -17.48 -14.97
CA GLY A 239 23.64 -18.54 -14.31
C GLY A 239 23.94 -19.76 -15.19
N GLY A 240 23.70 -19.69 -16.51
CA GLY A 240 24.02 -20.75 -17.48
C GLY A 240 22.88 -21.72 -17.81
N ARG A 241 21.70 -21.62 -17.18
CA ARG A 241 20.54 -22.47 -17.49
C ARG A 241 19.75 -21.93 -18.68
N LEU A 242 20.31 -22.06 -19.89
CA LEU A 242 19.76 -21.52 -21.14
C LEU A 242 18.44 -22.18 -21.58
N ASP A 243 18.13 -23.36 -21.03
CA ASP A 243 16.88 -24.10 -21.24
C ASP A 243 15.69 -23.54 -20.43
N THR A 244 15.94 -22.61 -19.51
CA THR A 244 14.87 -21.99 -18.70
C THR A 244 13.85 -21.27 -19.58
N ARG A 245 12.56 -21.53 -19.34
CA ARG A 245 11.42 -20.87 -20.01
C ARG A 245 10.38 -20.41 -18.99
N LEU A 246 9.62 -19.39 -19.37
CA LEU A 246 8.42 -18.97 -18.64
C LEU A 246 7.21 -19.80 -19.07
N GLU A 247 6.36 -20.13 -18.10
CA GLU A 247 5.10 -20.82 -18.34
C GLU A 247 4.15 -19.94 -19.19
N PRO A 248 3.39 -20.53 -20.13
CA PRO A 248 2.35 -19.82 -20.85
C PRO A 248 1.31 -19.24 -19.90
N THR A 249 0.86 -18.02 -20.18
CA THR A 249 -0.16 -17.33 -19.39
C THR A 249 -1.30 -16.87 -20.28
N GLU A 250 -2.53 -16.93 -19.76
CA GLU A 250 -3.73 -16.47 -20.47
C GLU A 250 -3.95 -14.95 -20.34
N ASP A 251 -3.21 -14.28 -19.45
CA ASP A 251 -3.28 -12.83 -19.31
C ASP A 251 -2.65 -12.17 -20.55
N PRO A 252 -3.41 -11.37 -21.33
CA PRO A 252 -2.93 -10.78 -22.58
C PRO A 252 -1.68 -9.93 -22.38
N ASP A 253 -1.62 -9.13 -21.31
CA ASP A 253 -0.53 -8.20 -21.04
C ASP A 253 0.74 -8.95 -20.62
N LEU A 254 0.59 -10.07 -19.90
CA LEU A 254 1.71 -10.90 -19.48
C LEU A 254 2.15 -11.91 -20.55
N SER A 255 1.24 -12.32 -21.44
CA SER A 255 1.54 -13.26 -22.52
C SER A 255 2.62 -12.70 -23.47
N VAL A 256 2.57 -11.40 -23.75
CA VAL A 256 3.57 -10.70 -24.56
C VAL A 256 4.95 -10.75 -23.89
N LEU A 257 5.01 -10.54 -22.57
CA LEU A 257 6.25 -10.63 -21.79
C LEU A 257 6.81 -12.05 -21.81
N ALA A 258 5.97 -13.06 -21.53
CA ALA A 258 6.37 -14.46 -21.50
C ALA A 258 6.91 -14.93 -22.86
N ASN A 259 6.20 -14.60 -23.95
CA ASN A 259 6.61 -14.95 -25.31
C ASN A 259 7.93 -14.25 -25.68
N SER A 260 8.04 -12.94 -25.44
CA SER A 260 9.28 -12.20 -25.74
C SER A 260 10.49 -12.72 -24.96
N PHE A 261 10.29 -13.10 -23.69
CA PHE A 261 11.33 -13.72 -22.87
C PHE A 261 11.75 -15.08 -23.45
N ASN A 262 10.78 -15.92 -23.82
CA ASN A 262 11.05 -17.24 -24.37
C ASN A 262 11.74 -17.17 -25.74
N ASP A 263 11.36 -16.21 -26.59
CA ASP A 263 12.02 -15.94 -27.88
C ASP A 263 13.48 -15.51 -27.68
N MET A 264 13.73 -14.59 -26.74
CA MET A 264 15.09 -14.18 -26.36
C MET A 264 15.91 -15.37 -25.86
N ALA A 265 15.34 -16.21 -24.99
CA ALA A 265 16.00 -17.38 -24.44
C ALA A 265 16.33 -18.41 -25.54
N ALA A 266 15.41 -18.65 -26.46
CA ALA A 266 15.62 -19.53 -27.61
C ALA A 266 16.69 -18.99 -28.57
N ALA A 267 16.68 -17.69 -28.87
CA ALA A 267 17.68 -17.06 -29.71
C ALA A 267 19.09 -17.11 -29.08
N LEU A 268 19.19 -16.90 -27.76
CA LEU A 268 20.44 -17.01 -27.03
C LEU A 268 20.97 -18.45 -27.05
N GLN A 269 20.12 -19.43 -26.75
CA GLN A 269 20.49 -20.84 -26.78
C GLN A 269 20.97 -21.26 -28.18
N ALA A 270 20.22 -20.91 -29.23
CA ALA A 270 20.59 -21.23 -30.61
C ALA A 270 21.92 -20.58 -31.03
N ARG A 271 22.24 -19.39 -30.49
CA ARG A 271 23.51 -18.72 -30.74
C ARG A 271 24.66 -19.46 -30.06
N VAL A 272 24.53 -19.81 -28.78
CA VAL A 272 25.56 -20.58 -28.05
C VAL A 272 25.81 -21.93 -28.72
N GLU A 273 24.76 -22.65 -29.11
CA GLU A 273 24.90 -23.92 -29.84
C GLU A 273 25.55 -23.77 -31.22
N ARG A 274 25.36 -22.62 -31.88
CA ARG A 274 26.02 -22.32 -33.16
C ARG A 274 27.49 -22.00 -32.96
N ASP A 275 27.82 -21.17 -31.97
CA ASP A 275 29.20 -20.80 -31.66
C ASP A 275 30.01 -22.05 -31.25
N ALA A 276 29.40 -22.96 -30.50
CA ALA A 276 30.00 -24.24 -30.13
C ALA A 276 30.28 -25.15 -31.34
N ARG A 277 29.28 -25.31 -32.22
CA ARG A 277 29.43 -26.08 -33.47
C ARG A 277 30.50 -25.47 -34.38
N PHE A 278 30.50 -24.15 -34.53
CA PHE A 278 31.50 -23.45 -35.31
C PHE A 278 32.92 -23.70 -34.79
N ALA A 279 33.14 -23.59 -33.47
CA ALA A 279 34.43 -23.89 -32.86
C ALA A 279 34.85 -25.36 -33.07
N SER A 280 33.89 -26.30 -33.00
CA SER A 280 34.14 -27.72 -33.31
C SER A 280 34.57 -27.91 -34.76
N ASP A 281 33.80 -27.37 -35.71
CA ASP A 281 34.05 -27.50 -37.14
C ASP A 281 35.41 -26.88 -37.53
N VAL A 282 35.70 -25.67 -37.05
CA VAL A 282 36.99 -24.99 -37.31
C VAL A 282 38.15 -25.81 -36.77
N SER A 283 38.03 -26.39 -35.58
CA SER A 283 39.13 -27.16 -35.00
C SER A 283 39.36 -28.47 -35.74
N HIS A 284 38.30 -29.12 -36.26
CA HIS A 284 38.44 -30.28 -37.14
C HIS A 284 39.16 -29.92 -38.44
N GLU A 285 38.78 -28.81 -39.07
CA GLU A 285 39.41 -28.32 -40.30
C GLU A 285 40.88 -27.88 -40.08
N LEU A 286 41.24 -27.38 -38.90
CA LEU A 286 42.62 -27.01 -38.55
C LEU A 286 43.51 -28.20 -38.16
N ARG A 287 42.94 -29.30 -37.65
CA ARG A 287 43.72 -30.48 -37.25
C ARG A 287 44.44 -31.13 -38.44
N SER A 288 43.77 -31.27 -39.58
CA SER A 288 44.35 -31.88 -40.79
C SER A 288 45.59 -31.14 -41.35
N PRO A 289 45.55 -29.82 -41.60
CA PRO A 289 46.74 -29.08 -42.04
C PRO A 289 47.83 -29.05 -40.96
N LEU A 290 47.48 -28.99 -39.66
CA LEU A 290 48.48 -29.10 -38.59
C LEU A 290 49.16 -30.47 -38.55
N MET A 291 48.44 -31.56 -38.79
CA MET A 291 49.04 -32.91 -38.91
C MET A 291 50.00 -33.00 -40.10
N THR A 292 49.64 -32.36 -41.22
CA THR A 292 50.51 -32.30 -42.41
C THR A 292 51.79 -31.49 -42.15
N LEU A 293 51.67 -30.36 -41.45
CA LEU A 293 52.81 -29.54 -41.03
C LEU A 293 53.69 -30.29 -40.02
N ALA A 294 53.09 -30.99 -39.05
CA ALA A 294 53.80 -31.81 -38.08
C ALA A 294 54.59 -32.94 -38.76
N ALA A 295 53.97 -33.68 -39.68
CA ALA A 295 54.64 -34.73 -40.44
C ALA A 295 55.81 -34.17 -41.29
N SER A 296 55.61 -33.00 -41.91
CA SER A 296 56.68 -32.33 -42.68
C SER A 296 57.83 -31.89 -41.77
N ALA A 297 57.51 -31.36 -40.58
CA ALA A 297 58.47 -30.99 -39.56
C ALA A 297 59.25 -32.21 -39.05
N GLU A 298 58.58 -33.34 -38.79
CA GLU A 298 59.23 -34.60 -38.40
C GLU A 298 60.23 -35.12 -39.45
N VAL A 299 59.86 -35.05 -40.73
CA VAL A 299 60.77 -35.43 -41.84
C VAL A 299 61.99 -34.52 -41.89
N MET A 300 61.82 -33.21 -41.66
CA MET A 300 62.94 -32.28 -41.57
C MET A 300 63.78 -32.52 -40.31
N GLN A 301 63.14 -32.82 -39.17
CA GLN A 301 63.78 -33.15 -37.89
C GLN A 301 64.68 -34.38 -38.03
N ALA A 302 64.25 -35.39 -38.79
CA ALA A 302 65.03 -36.59 -39.06
C ALA A 302 66.33 -36.33 -39.85
N ARG A 303 66.44 -35.19 -40.55
CA ARG A 303 67.65 -34.75 -41.25
C ARG A 303 68.29 -33.52 -40.62
N ARG A 304 67.98 -33.23 -39.35
CA ARG A 304 68.47 -32.06 -38.62
C ARG A 304 69.99 -31.96 -38.65
N ASP A 305 70.69 -33.06 -38.43
CA ASP A 305 72.16 -33.06 -38.30
C ASP A 305 72.90 -32.80 -39.62
N ASP A 306 72.21 -32.97 -40.76
CA ASP A 306 72.74 -32.65 -42.10
C ASP A 306 72.61 -31.14 -42.43
N MET A 307 71.93 -30.36 -41.58
CA MET A 307 71.66 -28.94 -41.81
C MET A 307 72.70 -28.02 -41.15
N PRO A 308 72.99 -26.84 -41.72
CA PRO A 308 73.80 -25.80 -41.05
C PRO A 308 73.19 -25.39 -39.70
N GLU A 309 74.00 -25.02 -38.70
CA GLU A 309 73.55 -24.66 -37.34
C GLU A 309 72.39 -23.64 -37.31
N ARG A 310 72.43 -22.62 -38.20
CA ARG A 310 71.35 -21.62 -38.29
C ARG A 310 70.01 -22.23 -38.74
N ALA A 311 70.04 -23.22 -39.63
CA ALA A 311 68.85 -23.92 -40.10
C ALA A 311 68.31 -24.89 -39.05
N GLN A 312 69.17 -25.52 -38.25
CA GLN A 312 68.76 -26.34 -37.11
C GLN A 312 67.98 -25.52 -36.08
N ALA A 313 68.51 -24.35 -35.69
CA ALA A 313 67.83 -23.46 -34.75
C ALA A 313 66.46 -22.98 -35.28
N ALA A 314 66.36 -22.71 -36.58
CA ALA A 314 65.10 -22.34 -37.22
C ALA A 314 64.08 -23.50 -37.24
N LEU A 315 64.54 -24.74 -37.49
CA LEU A 315 63.71 -25.93 -37.47
C LEU A 315 63.18 -26.24 -36.08
N ASP A 316 64.04 -26.18 -35.04
CA ASP A 316 63.63 -26.42 -33.65
C ASP A 316 62.53 -25.43 -33.21
N LEU A 317 62.62 -24.16 -33.64
CA LEU A 317 61.56 -23.16 -33.41
C LEU A 317 60.26 -23.52 -34.15
N LEU A 318 60.36 -23.94 -35.41
CA LEU A 318 59.19 -24.29 -36.23
C LEU A 318 58.43 -25.49 -35.63
N VAL A 319 59.16 -26.51 -35.17
CA VAL A 319 58.58 -27.68 -34.49
C VAL A 319 57.89 -27.28 -33.20
N ALA A 320 58.55 -26.46 -32.38
CA ALA A 320 57.96 -25.93 -31.15
C ALA A 320 56.65 -25.16 -31.42
N ASP A 321 56.61 -24.33 -32.46
CA ASP A 321 55.42 -23.57 -32.85
C ASP A 321 54.28 -24.49 -33.34
N VAL A 322 54.57 -25.52 -34.13
CA VAL A 322 53.55 -26.49 -34.59
C VAL A 322 52.94 -27.24 -33.41
N THR A 323 53.76 -27.73 -32.48
CA THR A 323 53.28 -28.40 -31.25
C THR A 323 52.44 -27.46 -30.40
N ARG A 324 52.86 -26.19 -30.28
CA ARG A 324 52.10 -25.16 -29.56
C ARG A 324 50.73 -24.90 -30.21
N PHE A 325 50.66 -24.82 -31.54
CA PHE A 325 49.39 -24.64 -32.24
C PHE A 325 48.45 -25.83 -32.09
N GLN A 326 48.97 -27.05 -32.09
CA GLN A 326 48.17 -28.25 -31.81
C GLN A 326 47.53 -28.16 -30.41
N GLY A 327 48.32 -27.81 -29.39
CA GLY A 327 47.80 -27.61 -28.03
C GLY A 327 46.72 -26.54 -27.94
N LEU A 328 46.94 -25.36 -28.56
CA LEU A 328 45.97 -24.27 -28.55
C LEU A 328 44.63 -24.63 -29.22
N VAL A 329 44.65 -25.44 -30.27
CA VAL A 329 43.42 -25.92 -30.93
C VAL A 329 42.67 -26.91 -30.04
N GLU A 330 43.39 -27.79 -29.34
CA GLU A 330 42.80 -28.72 -28.37
C GLU A 330 42.15 -27.97 -27.19
N ASP A 331 42.86 -26.98 -26.64
CA ASP A 331 42.37 -26.14 -25.53
C ASP A 331 41.09 -25.36 -25.93
N LEU A 332 41.07 -24.81 -27.15
CA LEU A 332 39.90 -24.09 -27.67
C LEU A 332 38.67 -24.99 -27.80
N LEU A 333 38.86 -26.23 -28.23
CA LEU A 333 37.80 -27.23 -28.31
C LEU A 333 37.23 -27.57 -26.94
N GLU A 334 38.11 -27.72 -25.95
CA GLU A 334 37.71 -28.02 -24.60
C GLU A 334 36.83 -26.91 -24.02
N ILE A 335 37.25 -25.65 -24.14
CA ILE A 335 36.49 -24.47 -23.69
C ILE A 335 35.12 -24.40 -24.39
N SER A 336 35.08 -24.58 -25.70
CA SER A 336 33.84 -24.55 -26.48
C SER A 336 32.82 -25.62 -26.01
N ARG A 337 33.30 -26.83 -25.67
CA ARG A 337 32.43 -27.91 -25.17
C ARG A 337 31.88 -27.61 -23.77
N PHE A 338 32.66 -26.92 -22.93
CA PHE A 338 32.20 -26.45 -21.62
C PHE A 338 31.09 -25.39 -21.77
N ASP A 339 31.29 -24.39 -22.61
CA ASP A 339 30.31 -23.30 -22.84
C ASP A 339 29.00 -23.79 -23.45
N ALA A 340 29.04 -24.85 -24.26
CA ALA A 340 27.86 -25.49 -24.85
C ALA A 340 27.08 -26.39 -23.88
N GLY A 341 27.59 -26.63 -22.66
CA GLY A 341 27.02 -27.61 -21.72
C GLY A 341 27.04 -29.05 -22.25
N ALA A 342 27.91 -29.37 -23.22
CA ALA A 342 27.92 -30.65 -23.93
C ALA A 342 28.65 -31.78 -23.18
N ILE A 343 29.28 -31.49 -22.04
CA ILE A 343 30.00 -32.48 -21.24
C ILE A 343 29.02 -33.11 -20.24
N ARG A 344 28.49 -34.30 -20.60
CA ARG A 344 27.94 -35.21 -19.60
C ARG A 344 29.11 -35.89 -18.89
N LEU A 345 29.26 -35.62 -17.59
CA LEU A 345 30.15 -36.39 -16.73
C LEU A 345 29.65 -37.85 -16.72
N ASN A 346 30.39 -38.75 -17.36
CA ASN A 346 30.19 -40.19 -17.19
C ASN A 346 30.95 -40.59 -15.93
N LEU A 347 30.23 -40.67 -14.82
CA LEU A 347 30.76 -41.11 -13.54
C LEU A 347 30.66 -42.64 -13.51
N ASP A 348 31.77 -43.32 -13.75
CA ASP A 348 31.89 -44.76 -13.54
C ASP A 348 32.52 -45.01 -12.16
N ASP A 349 31.90 -45.87 -11.35
CA ASP A 349 32.44 -46.27 -10.04
C ASP A 349 33.69 -47.14 -10.25
N LEU A 350 34.85 -46.58 -9.90
CA LEU A 350 36.15 -47.25 -10.00
C LEU A 350 36.71 -47.52 -8.60
N LEU A 351 37.05 -48.79 -8.33
CA LEU A 351 37.69 -49.20 -7.08
C LEU A 351 39.14 -48.71 -7.05
N VAL A 352 39.40 -47.72 -6.20
CA VAL A 352 40.73 -47.08 -6.03
C VAL A 352 41.84 -48.07 -5.69
N ALA A 353 41.51 -49.23 -5.13
CA ALA A 353 42.45 -50.30 -4.78
C ALA A 353 43.08 -51.01 -6.00
N GLU A 354 42.61 -50.77 -7.22
CA GLU A 354 43.18 -51.35 -8.44
C GLU A 354 44.28 -50.46 -9.06
N PHE A 355 44.49 -49.25 -8.51
CA PHE A 355 45.46 -48.24 -8.99
C PHE A 355 46.69 -48.06 -8.09
N VAL A 356 46.84 -48.88 -7.04
CA VAL A 356 48.01 -48.95 -6.15
C VAL A 356 48.50 -50.39 -6.13
#